data_AF-A0A2V3JGC3-F1
#
_entry.id   AF-A0A2V3JGC3-F1
#
_cell.length_a   1.000
_cell.length_b   1.000
_cell.length_c   1.000
_cell.angle_alpha   90.00
_cell.angle_beta   90.00
_cell.angle_gamma   90.00
#
_symmetry.space_group_name_H-M   'P 1'
#
loop_
_entity.id
_entity.type
_entity.pdbx_description
1 polymer ?
#
loop_
_entity_poly.entity_id
_entity_poly.type
_entity_poly.pdbx_seq_one_letter_code
_entity_poly.pdbx_strand_id
1 'polypeptide(L)'
;MTEEIEEEEGEEDKKKLAMLLVYWIEHNREHARDFKRWAEKARGFGERGVYEAIMEAVRHTGEVNEYLLKAFELISNNQEQKE
;
A
#
# COMPACT_ATOMS: atom_id res chain seq x y z
N MET A 1 0.90 3.58 36.05
CA MET A 1 2.28 3.19 35.71
C MET A 1 2.36 2.05 34.70
N THR A 2 1.63 0.93 34.81
CA THR A 2 1.58 -0.07 33.72
C THR A 2 0.69 0.37 32.56
N GLU A 3 -0.47 0.97 32.85
CA GLU A 3 -1.41 1.48 31.83
C GLU A 3 -0.81 2.63 31.01
N GLU A 4 -0.05 3.54 31.63
CA GLU A 4 0.60 4.66 30.93
C GLU A 4 1.70 4.19 29.96
N ILE A 5 2.43 3.12 30.29
CA ILE A 5 3.46 2.54 29.40
C ILE A 5 2.80 1.83 28.21
N GLU A 6 1.71 1.09 28.46
CA GLU A 6 0.94 0.43 27.40
C GLU A 6 0.26 1.44 26.44
N GLU A 7 -0.19 2.59 26.95
CA GLU A 7 -0.74 3.68 26.13
C GLU A 7 0.33 4.37 25.27
N GLU A 8 1.55 4.57 25.78
CA GLU A 8 2.67 5.15 25.01
C GLU A 8 3.14 4.21 23.88
N GLU A 9 3.27 2.90 24.15
CA GLU A 9 3.62 1.90 23.12
C GLU A 9 2.56 1.86 22.00
N GLY A 10 1.27 1.96 22.35
CA GLY A 10 0.18 1.99 21.38
C GLY A 10 0.18 3.23 20.48
N GLU A 11 0.65 4.39 20.97
CA GLU A 11 0.79 5.60 20.14
C GLU A 11 2.05 5.57 19.26
N GLU A 12 3.14 4.94 19.70
CA GLU A 12 4.32 4.71 18.86
C GLU A 12 4.00 3.77 17.68
N ASP A 13 3.26 2.68 17.95
CA ASP A 13 2.84 1.74 16.92
C ASP A 13 1.91 2.37 15.87
N LYS A 14 1.01 3.28 16.28
CA LYS A 14 0.17 4.03 15.33
C LYS A 14 0.99 4.91 14.39
N LYS A 15 1.98 5.64 14.91
CA LYS A 15 2.88 6.46 14.10
C LYS A 15 3.69 5.60 13.12
N LYS A 16 4.20 4.46 13.60
CA LYS A 16 4.90 3.49 12.76
C LYS A 16 4.01 2.92 11.66
N LEU A 17 2.76 2.57 11.98
CA LEU A 17 1.80 2.07 11.00
C LEU A 17 1.48 3.13 9.93
N ALA A 18 1.29 4.40 10.31
CA ALA A 18 1.08 5.49 9.35
C ALA A 18 2.24 5.60 8.35
N MET A 19 3.49 5.51 8.82
CA MET A 19 4.68 5.51 7.94
C MET A 19 4.71 4.28 7.02
N LEU A 20 4.38 3.10 7.54
CA LEU A 20 4.34 1.86 6.75
C LEU A 20 3.30 1.90 5.64
N LEU A 21 2.11 2.47 5.90
CA LEU A 21 1.05 2.60 4.91
C LEU A 21 1.50 3.45 3.71
N VAL A 22 2.14 4.60 3.96
CA VAL A 22 2.71 5.44 2.90
C VAL A 22 3.81 4.71 2.14
N TYR A 23 4.70 4.02 2.85
CA TYR A 23 5.78 3.25 2.25
C TYR A 23 5.25 2.14 1.34
N TRP A 24 4.27 1.35 1.78
CA TRP A 24 3.68 0.27 0.99
C TRP A 24 2.96 0.79 -0.25
N ILE A 25 2.26 1.94 -0.17
CA ILE A 25 1.63 2.56 -1.35
C ILE A 25 2.68 2.89 -2.41
N GLU A 26 3.81 3.49 -2.05
CA GLU A 26 4.85 3.81 -3.02
C GLU A 26 5.51 2.55 -3.58
N HIS A 27 5.81 1.56 -2.74
CA HIS A 27 6.40 0.31 -3.20
C HIS A 27 5.48 -0.47 -4.14
N ASN A 28 4.17 -0.48 -3.86
CA ASN A 28 3.17 -1.05 -4.76
C ASN A 28 3.14 -0.33 -6.11
N ARG A 29 3.34 1.00 -6.14
CA ARG A 29 3.46 1.74 -7.41
C ARG A 29 4.71 1.34 -8.19
N GLU A 30 5.83 1.12 -7.51
CA GLU A 30 7.06 0.58 -8.12
C GLU A 30 6.80 -0.80 -8.75
N HIS A 31 6.22 -1.71 -7.98
CA HIS A 31 5.83 -3.03 -8.48
C HIS A 31 4.87 -2.96 -9.67
N ALA A 32 3.84 -2.12 -9.62
CA ALA A 32 2.90 -1.94 -10.72
C ALA A 32 3.59 -1.44 -12.01
N ARG A 33 4.58 -0.54 -11.88
CA ARG A 33 5.41 -0.07 -13.01
C ARG A 33 6.22 -1.22 -13.62
N ASP A 34 6.85 -2.04 -12.78
CA ASP A 34 7.63 -3.20 -13.23
C ASP A 34 6.75 -4.29 -13.86
N PHE A 35 5.61 -4.60 -13.26
CA PHE A 35 4.62 -5.54 -13.78
C PHE A 35 4.16 -5.11 -15.17
N LYS A 36 3.77 -3.83 -15.33
CA LYS A 36 3.38 -3.29 -16.64
C LYS A 36 4.51 -3.42 -17.66
N ARG A 37 5.75 -3.11 -17.30
CA ARG A 37 6.92 -3.26 -18.19
C ARG A 37 7.10 -4.71 -18.66
N TRP A 38 6.87 -5.69 -17.79
CA TRP A 38 6.98 -7.11 -18.14
C TRP A 38 5.76 -7.63 -18.91
N ALA A 39 4.56 -7.15 -18.62
CA ALA A 39 3.37 -7.43 -19.43
C ALA A 39 3.62 -7.03 -20.88
N GLU A 40 4.14 -5.82 -21.11
CA GLU A 40 4.45 -5.32 -22.45
C GLU A 40 5.47 -6.19 -23.19
N LYS A 41 6.47 -6.74 -22.48
CA LYS A 41 7.40 -7.72 -23.05
C LYS A 41 6.70 -9.03 -23.42
N ALA A 42 5.86 -9.57 -22.52
CA ALA A 42 5.08 -10.79 -22.78
C ALA A 42 4.22 -10.63 -24.04
N ARG A 43 3.54 -9.48 -24.19
CA ARG A 43 2.81 -9.12 -25.40
C ARG A 43 3.72 -9.11 -26.64
N GLY A 44 4.93 -8.55 -26.52
CA GLY A 44 5.93 -8.50 -27.60
C GLY A 44 6.43 -9.88 -28.06
N PHE A 45 6.40 -10.89 -27.19
CA PHE A 45 6.78 -12.27 -27.53
C PHE A 45 5.58 -13.17 -27.88
N GLY A 46 4.37 -12.61 -28.00
CA GLY A 46 3.16 -13.33 -28.42
C GLY A 46 2.32 -13.93 -27.27
N GLU A 47 2.73 -13.75 -26.02
CA GLU A 47 2.09 -14.32 -24.84
C GLU A 47 0.93 -13.45 -24.33
N ARG A 48 -0.17 -13.40 -25.09
CA ARG A 48 -1.33 -12.54 -24.74
C ARG A 48 -1.96 -12.90 -23.38
N GLY A 49 -2.10 -14.19 -23.06
CA GLY A 49 -2.68 -14.62 -21.78
C GLY A 49 -1.84 -14.18 -20.58
N VAL A 50 -0.51 -14.19 -20.73
CA VAL A 50 0.41 -13.67 -19.69
C VAL A 50 0.29 -12.16 -19.55
N TYR A 51 0.19 -11.43 -20.68
CA TYR A 51 -0.06 -9.98 -20.65
C TYR A 51 -1.34 -9.65 -19.87
N GLU A 52 -2.45 -10.31 -20.19
CA GLU A 52 -3.75 -10.07 -19.55
C GLU A 52 -3.68 -10.35 -18.03
N ALA A 53 -3.09 -11.47 -17.62
CA ALA A 53 -2.95 -11.81 -16.21
C ALA A 53 -2.07 -10.81 -15.43
N ILE A 54 -0.96 -10.34 -16.01
CA ILE A 54 -0.09 -9.35 -15.35
C ILE A 54 -0.76 -7.97 -15.30
N MET A 55 -1.51 -7.58 -16.34
CA MET A 55 -2.28 -6.33 -16.32
C MET A 55 -3.40 -6.35 -15.27
N GLU A 56 -4.00 -7.51 -15.02
CA GLU A 56 -4.96 -7.68 -13.93
C GLU A 56 -4.29 -7.53 -12.56
N ALA A 57 -3.07 -8.06 -12.39
CA ALA A 57 -2.27 -7.82 -11.20
C ALA A 57 -1.96 -6.32 -11.00
N VAL A 58 -1.61 -5.59 -12.06
CA VAL A 58 -1.42 -4.11 -12.01
C VAL A 58 -2.70 -3.41 -11.51
N ARG A 59 -3.87 -3.83 -12.00
CA ARG A 59 -5.16 -3.27 -11.60
C ARG A 59 -5.43 -3.51 -10.11
N HIS A 60 -5.26 -4.75 -9.65
CA HIS A 60 -5.45 -5.11 -8.24
C HIS A 60 -4.45 -4.41 -7.30
N THR A 61 -3.20 -4.20 -7.72
CA THR A 61 -2.25 -3.39 -6.95
C THR A 61 -2.73 -1.95 -6.77
N GLY A 62 -3.45 -1.40 -7.76
CA GLY A 62 -4.15 -0.11 -7.63
C GLY A 62 -5.23 -0.14 -6.55
N GLU A 63 -6.09 -1.16 -6.55
CA GLU A 63 -7.13 -1.33 -5.52
C GLU A 63 -6.54 -1.47 -4.11
N VAL A 64 -5.45 -2.24 -3.97
CA VAL A 64 -4.71 -2.34 -2.70
C VAL A 64 -4.29 -0.94 -2.22
N ASN A 65 -3.76 -0.11 -3.11
CA ASN A 65 -3.36 1.26 -2.75
C ASN A 65 -4.53 2.14 -2.31
N GLU A 66 -5.71 1.97 -2.89
CA GLU A 66 -6.92 2.70 -2.46
C GLU A 66 -7.30 2.34 -1.01
N TYR A 67 -7.27 1.05 -0.66
CA TYR A 67 -7.54 0.62 0.71
C TYR A 67 -6.45 1.02 1.69
N LEU A 68 -5.18 0.98 1.29
CA LEU A 68 -4.07 1.45 2.14
C LEU A 68 -4.14 2.96 2.38
N LEU A 69 -4.51 3.75 1.36
CA LEU A 69 -4.72 5.19 1.51
C LEU A 69 -5.88 5.47 2.48
N LYS A 70 -7.00 4.75 2.34
CA LYS A 70 -8.12 4.87 3.28
C LYS A 70 -7.71 4.53 4.72
N ALA A 71 -6.89 3.49 4.91
CA ALA A 71 -6.36 3.15 6.23
C ALA A 71 -5.46 4.28 6.80
N PHE A 72 -4.65 4.91 5.94
CA PHE A 72 -3.81 6.05 6.31
C PHE A 72 -4.65 7.25 6.74
N GLU A 73 -5.68 7.61 5.97
CA GLU A 73 -6.59 8.71 6.32
C GLU A 73 -7.29 8.46 7.66
N LEU A 74 -7.74 7.23 7.93
CA LEU A 74 -8.38 6.87 9.19
C LEU A 74 -7.43 6.99 10.39
N ILE A 75 -6.18 6.56 10.25
CA ILE A 75 -5.23 6.62 11.37
C ILE A 75 -4.71 8.05 11.61
N SER A 76 -4.56 8.86 10.55
CA SER A 76 -4.14 10.26 10.65
C SER A 76 -5.23 11.18 11.21
N ASN A 77 -6.49 11.01 10.79
CA ASN A 77 -7.61 11.82 11.30
C ASN A 77 -7.88 11.57 12.80
N ASN A 78 -7.52 10.39 13.31
CA ASN A 78 -7.61 10.07 14.74
C ASN A 78 -6.51 10.77 15.58
N GLN A 79 -5.46 11.30 14.96
CA GLN A 79 -4.41 12.07 15.66
C GLN A 79 -4.79 13.54 15.81
N GLU A 80 -5.45 14.14 14.82
CA GLU A 80 -5.90 15.55 14.87
C GLU A 80 -7.03 15.81 15.87
N GLN A 81 -7.82 14.80 16.25
CA GLN A 81 -8.90 14.95 17.24
C GLN A 81 -8.46 14.77 18.70
N LYS A 82 -7.17 14.48 18.93
CA LYS A 82 -6.58 14.32 20.27
C LYS A 82 -5.76 15.53 20.73
N GLU A 83 -5.61 16.55 19.88
CA GLU A 83 -5.01 17.86 20.23
C GLU A 83 -6.09 18.86 20.68
#